data_AF-A0A950I484-F1
#
_entry.id   AF-A0A950I484-F1
#
_cell.length_a   1.000
_cell.length_b   1.000
_cell.length_c   1.000
_cell.angle_alpha   90.00
_cell.angle_beta   90.00
_cell.angle_gamma   90.00
#
_symmetry.space_group_name_H-M   'P 1'
#
loop_
_entity.id
_entity.type
_entity.pdbx_description
1 polymer ?
#
loop_
_entity_poly.entity_id
_entity_poly.type
_entity_poly.pdbx_seq_one_letter_code
_entity_poly.pdbx_strand_id
1 'polypeptide(L)'
;MIVNVLRFLLCSLLLCGFAMSAAAQPASVFLEDLTWTELKQQVAAGKTTILIPIGGTEQSGPYMALGKHNVRARMLAQRIAEKLGNALVAPVIAYVPEGTVNPPTAHMRFPGTITVSDEVFEKTLESAARSFKLHGFRDVVFLGDHGG
;
A
#
# COMPACT_ATOMS: atom_id res chain seq x y z
N MET A 1 33.53 50.31 9.19
CA MET A 1 32.17 50.19 8.62
C MET A 1 31.94 48.93 7.78
N ILE A 2 32.95 48.37 7.10
CA ILE A 2 32.80 47.20 6.20
C ILE A 2 32.60 45.86 6.95
N VAL A 3 33.17 45.71 8.15
CA VAL A 3 33.12 44.45 8.93
C VAL A 3 31.71 44.15 9.49
N ASN A 4 30.90 45.18 9.78
CA ASN A 4 29.55 44.99 10.31
C ASN A 4 28.53 44.57 9.23
N VAL A 5 28.78 44.92 7.97
CA VAL A 5 27.90 44.53 6.84
C VAL A 5 28.10 43.05 6.51
N LEU A 6 29.32 42.55 6.56
CA LEU A 6 29.64 41.13 6.29
C LEU A 6 29.08 40.19 7.37
N ARG A 7 29.02 40.65 8.63
CA ARG A 7 28.44 39.90 9.76
C ARG A 7 26.91 39.81 9.67
N PHE A 8 26.26 40.85 9.13
CA PHE A 8 24.82 40.85 8.88
C PHE A 8 24.42 39.94 7.70
N LEU A 9 25.22 39.90 6.63
CA LEU A 9 25.01 39.02 5.48
C LEU A 9 25.24 37.53 5.80
N LEU A 10 26.18 37.21 6.69
CA LEU A 10 26.37 35.82 7.14
C LEU A 10 25.20 35.32 8.01
N CYS A 11 24.63 36.18 8.86
CA CYS A 11 23.46 35.82 9.68
C CYS A 11 22.18 35.63 8.84
N SER A 12 21.97 36.41 7.78
CA SER A 12 20.79 36.25 6.91
C SER A 12 20.87 35.02 6.00
N LEU A 13 22.07 34.58 5.60
CA LEU A 13 22.27 33.30 4.90
C LEU A 13 22.07 32.07 5.80
N LEU A 14 22.28 32.19 7.12
CA LEU A 14 22.01 31.14 8.09
C LEU A 14 20.51 31.00 8.45
N LEU A 15 19.73 32.07 8.32
CA LEU A 15 18.29 32.09 8.61
C LEU A 15 17.41 31.65 7.42
N CYS A 16 17.90 31.72 6.18
CA CYS A 16 17.16 31.27 5.00
C CYS A 16 17.37 29.79 4.62
N GLY A 17 18.29 29.08 5.30
CA GLY A 17 18.70 27.72 4.91
C GLY A 17 17.85 26.56 5.47
N PHE A 18 16.89 26.81 6.37
CA PHE A 18 16.23 25.75 7.13
C PHE A 18 14.71 25.79 7.18
N ALA A 19 14.06 26.54 6.29
CA ALA A 19 12.64 26.34 6.02
C ALA A 19 12.46 25.29 4.89
N MET A 20 13.12 24.13 5.02
CA MET A 20 12.57 22.95 4.35
C MET A 20 11.25 22.69 5.03
N SER A 21 10.17 23.00 4.31
CA SER A 21 8.80 22.73 4.69
C SER A 21 8.75 21.36 5.37
N ALA A 22 8.55 21.35 6.69
CA ALA A 22 8.05 20.19 7.39
C ALA A 22 6.60 20.03 6.92
N ALA A 23 6.42 19.62 5.66
CA ALA A 23 5.18 19.01 5.25
C ALA A 23 5.01 17.84 6.22
N ALA A 24 4.03 17.97 7.11
CA ALA A 24 3.73 16.95 8.10
C ALA A 24 3.75 15.60 7.39
N GLN A 25 4.61 14.67 7.84
CA GLN A 25 4.63 13.35 7.23
C GLN A 25 3.19 12.83 7.23
N PRO A 26 2.66 12.38 6.08
CA PRO A 26 1.33 11.79 6.06
C PRO A 26 1.32 10.67 7.08
N ALA A 27 0.46 10.77 8.10
CA ALA A 27 0.38 9.79 9.18
C ALA A 27 -0.08 8.42 8.67
N SER A 28 -0.62 8.35 7.44
CA SER A 28 -1.11 7.12 6.86
C SER A 28 0.01 6.29 6.23
N VAL A 29 -0.07 4.99 6.47
CA VAL A 29 0.70 3.98 5.75
C VAL A 29 0.00 3.50 4.48
N PHE A 30 -1.25 3.91 4.23
CA PHE A 30 -2.00 3.50 3.04
C PHE A 30 -1.64 4.37 1.84
N LEU A 31 -1.30 3.71 0.73
CA LEU A 31 -0.98 4.36 -0.54
C LEU A 31 -2.13 5.23 -1.06
N GLU A 32 -3.38 4.78 -0.87
CA GLU A 32 -4.60 5.45 -1.36
C GLU A 32 -4.87 6.79 -0.66
N ASP A 33 -4.21 7.05 0.48
CA ASP A 33 -4.32 8.30 1.23
C ASP A 33 -3.25 9.33 0.81
N LEU A 34 -2.32 8.95 -0.08
CA LEU A 34 -1.21 9.78 -0.52
C LEU A 34 -1.44 10.33 -1.92
N THR A 35 -1.11 11.60 -2.11
CA THR A 35 -0.84 12.13 -3.46
C THR A 35 0.42 11.48 -4.03
N TRP A 36 0.57 11.45 -5.36
CA TRP A 36 1.76 10.90 -6.00
C TRP A 36 3.05 11.64 -5.58
N THR A 37 2.94 12.95 -5.28
CA THR A 37 4.06 13.76 -4.78
C THR A 37 4.49 13.37 -3.38
N GLU A 38 3.54 13.10 -2.48
CA GLU A 38 3.84 12.61 -1.13
C GLU A 38 4.44 11.22 -1.17
N LEU A 39 3.91 10.31 -2.00
CA LEU A 39 4.50 9.00 -2.23
C LEU A 39 5.96 9.11 -2.69
N LYS A 40 6.23 9.95 -3.69
CA LYS A 40 7.59 10.18 -4.19
C LYS A 40 8.54 10.65 -3.07
N GLN A 41 8.08 11.57 -2.24
CA GLN A 41 8.86 12.06 -1.08
C GLN A 41 9.09 10.95 -0.04
N GLN A 42 8.08 10.15 0.26
CA GLN A 42 8.18 9.05 1.22
C GLN A 42 9.16 7.95 0.76
N VAL A 43 9.11 7.57 -0.52
CA VAL A 43 10.08 6.62 -1.10
C VAL A 43 11.50 7.18 -1.04
N ALA A 44 11.69 8.45 -1.39
CA ALA A 44 12.99 9.13 -1.27
C ALA A 44 13.49 9.23 0.18
N ALA A 45 12.57 9.30 1.15
CA ALA A 45 12.85 9.29 2.58
C ALA A 45 13.06 7.88 3.17
N GLY A 46 13.03 6.82 2.37
CA GLY A 46 13.39 5.46 2.78
C GLY A 46 12.22 4.50 3.00
N LYS A 47 10.98 4.86 2.60
CA LYS A 47 9.87 3.89 2.52
C LYS A 47 10.07 2.98 1.30
N THR A 48 10.85 1.91 1.45
CA THR A 48 11.24 1.03 0.34
C THR A 48 10.44 -0.26 0.24
N THR A 49 9.54 -0.52 1.20
CA THR A 49 8.70 -1.74 1.21
C THR A 49 7.25 -1.41 0.89
N ILE A 50 6.60 -2.21 0.05
CA ILE A 50 5.15 -2.15 -0.17
C ILE A 50 4.52 -3.49 0.19
N LEU A 51 3.49 -3.46 1.03
CA LEU A 51 2.64 -4.60 1.33
C LEU A 51 1.43 -4.56 0.40
N ILE A 52 1.18 -5.64 -0.33
CA ILE A 52 0.00 -5.83 -1.16
C ILE A 52 -0.92 -6.82 -0.44
N PRO A 53 -1.93 -6.33 0.31
CA PRO A 53 -2.88 -7.20 0.97
C PRO A 53 -3.77 -7.90 -0.06
N ILE A 54 -3.92 -9.21 0.10
CA ILE A 54 -4.75 -10.07 -0.74
C ILE A 54 -5.84 -10.66 0.16
N GLY A 55 -7.06 -10.18 -0.06
CA GLY A 55 -8.26 -10.63 0.62
C GLY A 55 -9.06 -11.55 -0.28
N GLY A 56 -10.35 -11.30 -0.42
CA GLY A 56 -11.26 -12.14 -1.18
C GLY A 56 -12.70 -11.82 -0.81
N THR A 57 -13.62 -12.16 -1.72
CA THR A 57 -15.06 -12.00 -1.49
C THR A 57 -15.71 -13.36 -1.63
N GLU A 58 -15.91 -14.04 -0.50
CA GLU A 58 -16.34 -15.44 -0.47
C GLU A 58 -17.28 -15.73 0.70
N GLN A 59 -18.12 -16.74 0.49
CA GLN A 59 -18.96 -17.29 1.55
C GLN A 59 -18.11 -17.80 2.73
N SER A 60 -18.62 -17.65 3.95
CA SER A 60 -18.06 -18.31 5.14
C SER A 60 -19.14 -18.63 6.16
N GLY A 61 -20.15 -19.34 5.66
CA GLY A 61 -21.34 -19.66 6.41
C GLY A 61 -22.32 -18.50 6.56
N PRO A 62 -23.43 -18.73 7.28
CA PRO A 62 -24.63 -17.87 7.23
C PRO A 62 -24.52 -16.55 8.01
N TYR A 63 -23.50 -16.39 8.87
CA TYR A 63 -23.40 -15.26 9.79
C TYR A 63 -22.19 -14.36 9.54
N MET A 64 -21.40 -14.65 8.50
CA MET A 64 -20.17 -13.92 8.21
C MET A 64 -20.33 -13.08 6.95
N ALA A 65 -19.83 -11.84 6.99
CA ALA A 65 -19.81 -10.98 5.83
C ALA A 65 -18.86 -11.52 4.74
N LEU A 66 -19.25 -11.37 3.47
CA LEU A 66 -18.50 -11.89 2.32
C LEU A 66 -17.09 -11.29 2.22
N GLY A 67 -16.92 -10.02 2.58
CA GLY A 67 -15.65 -9.29 2.49
C GLY A 67 -14.74 -9.40 3.72
N LYS A 68 -14.95 -10.38 4.61
CA LYS A 68 -14.19 -10.50 5.87
C LYS A 68 -12.67 -10.52 5.66
N HIS A 69 -12.22 -11.16 4.58
CA HIS A 69 -10.80 -11.29 4.25
C HIS A 69 -10.20 -9.94 3.89
N ASN A 70 -10.94 -9.11 3.15
CA ASN A 70 -10.47 -7.77 2.79
C ASN A 70 -10.25 -6.89 4.02
N VAL A 71 -11.18 -6.94 4.98
CA VAL A 71 -11.06 -6.20 6.25
C VAL A 71 -9.86 -6.70 7.05
N ARG A 72 -9.71 -8.02 7.17
CA ARG A 72 -8.62 -8.63 7.94
C ARG A 72 -7.25 -8.36 7.32
N ALA A 73 -7.10 -8.57 6.01
CA ALA A 73 -5.87 -8.32 5.27
C ALA A 73 -5.44 -6.85 5.36
N ARG A 74 -6.38 -5.90 5.20
CA ARG A 74 -6.10 -4.46 5.36
C ARG A 74 -5.60 -4.12 6.77
N MET A 75 -6.32 -4.59 7.79
CA MET A 75 -5.97 -4.31 9.20
C MET A 75 -4.61 -4.90 9.58
N LEU A 76 -4.30 -6.12 9.10
CA LEU A 76 -3.01 -6.76 9.36
C LEU A 76 -1.88 -6.04 8.62
N ALA A 77 -2.06 -5.71 7.34
CA ALA A 77 -1.07 -4.98 6.55
C ALA A 77 -0.75 -3.62 7.18
N GLN A 78 -1.76 -2.88 7.65
CA GLN A 78 -1.56 -1.61 8.36
C GLN A 78 -0.63 -1.79 9.56
N ARG A 79 -0.96 -2.73 10.46
CA ARG A 79 -0.18 -2.98 11.68
C ARG A 79 1.25 -3.41 11.38
N ILE A 80 1.45 -4.23 10.34
CA ILE A 80 2.78 -4.63 9.88
C ILE A 80 3.55 -3.41 9.38
N ALA A 81 2.93 -2.60 8.52
CA ALA A 81 3.61 -1.44 7.92
C ALA A 81 4.01 -0.40 8.97
N GLU A 82 3.12 -0.10 9.91
CA GLU A 82 3.38 0.77 11.06
C GLU A 82 4.56 0.27 11.91
N LYS A 83 4.60 -1.05 12.19
CA LYS A 83 5.67 -1.65 12.99
C LYS A 83 7.02 -1.69 12.27
N LEU A 84 7.02 -1.90 10.95
CA LEU A 84 8.23 -1.89 10.14
C LEU A 84 8.82 -0.49 9.98
N GLY A 85 7.98 0.55 9.95
CA GLY A 85 8.40 1.94 9.83
C GLY A 85 8.91 2.34 8.43
N ASN A 86 9.36 1.40 7.59
CA ASN A 86 9.83 1.61 6.22
C ASN A 86 8.88 1.06 5.14
N ALA A 87 7.64 0.74 5.51
CA ALA A 87 6.65 0.12 4.63
C ALA A 87 5.42 1.00 4.40
N LEU A 88 4.78 0.80 3.25
CA LEU A 88 3.45 1.31 2.89
C LEU A 88 2.52 0.13 2.53
N VAL A 89 1.22 0.39 2.44
CA VAL A 89 0.17 -0.58 2.14
C VAL A 89 -0.54 -0.20 0.86
N ALA A 90 -0.52 -1.07 -0.14
CA ALA A 90 -1.28 -0.94 -1.38
C ALA A 90 -2.78 -1.24 -1.16
N PRO A 91 -3.65 -0.87 -2.12
CA PRO A 91 -5.05 -1.30 -2.08
C PRO A 91 -5.20 -2.82 -2.00
N VAL A 92 -6.25 -3.26 -1.30
CA VAL A 92 -6.54 -4.70 -1.16
C VAL A 92 -6.95 -5.28 -2.50
N ILE A 93 -6.32 -6.40 -2.87
CA ILE A 93 -6.78 -7.24 -3.98
C ILE A 93 -7.94 -8.08 -3.46
N ALA A 94 -9.15 -7.71 -3.88
CA ALA A 94 -10.40 -8.35 -3.46
C ALA A 94 -10.92 -9.40 -4.47
N TYR A 95 -10.31 -9.47 -5.66
CA TYR A 95 -10.66 -10.38 -6.75
C TYR A 95 -9.58 -11.45 -6.84
N VAL A 96 -9.93 -12.65 -6.40
CA VAL A 96 -9.00 -13.79 -6.26
C VAL A 96 -9.68 -15.06 -6.79
N PRO A 97 -8.94 -16.18 -6.98
CA PRO A 97 -9.56 -17.45 -7.33
C PRO A 97 -10.42 -17.99 -6.18
N GLU A 98 -11.71 -18.20 -6.46
CA GLU A 98 -12.71 -18.68 -5.49
C GLU A 98 -13.51 -19.90 -6.01
N GLY A 99 -13.04 -20.47 -7.13
CA GLY A 99 -13.69 -21.55 -7.88
C GLY A 99 -14.06 -21.16 -9.31
N THR A 100 -14.70 -22.08 -10.03
CA THR A 100 -15.13 -21.92 -11.43
C THR A 100 -16.55 -21.39 -11.51
N VAL A 101 -16.88 -20.66 -12.59
CA VAL A 101 -18.23 -20.09 -12.83
C VAL A 101 -19.18 -21.12 -13.43
N ASN A 102 -18.73 -21.90 -14.41
CA ASN A 102 -19.56 -22.86 -15.13
C ASN A 102 -18.84 -24.21 -15.38
N PRO A 103 -19.25 -25.30 -14.72
CA PRO A 103 -20.20 -25.33 -13.60
C PRO A 103 -19.62 -24.61 -12.37
N PRO A 104 -20.47 -24.14 -11.44
CA PRO A 104 -20.01 -23.52 -10.20
C PRO A 104 -19.29 -24.52 -9.30
N THR A 105 -18.09 -24.19 -8.84
CA THR A 105 -17.30 -25.02 -7.89
C THR A 105 -16.87 -24.21 -6.66
N ALA A 106 -16.33 -24.88 -5.63
CA ALA A 106 -15.83 -24.24 -4.40
C ALA A 106 -16.81 -23.20 -3.80
N HIS A 107 -16.37 -21.96 -3.60
CA HIS A 107 -17.16 -20.86 -3.01
C HIS A 107 -18.13 -20.25 -4.04
N MET A 108 -17.89 -20.42 -5.34
CA MET A 108 -18.81 -20.01 -6.43
C MET A 108 -20.14 -20.76 -6.44
N ARG A 109 -20.30 -21.80 -5.61
CA ARG A 109 -21.60 -22.44 -5.34
C ARG A 109 -22.56 -21.59 -4.51
N PHE A 110 -22.09 -20.48 -3.95
CA PHE A 110 -22.84 -19.63 -3.04
C PHE A 110 -22.95 -18.20 -3.60
N PRO A 111 -24.12 -17.55 -3.44
CA PRO A 111 -24.34 -16.21 -3.99
C PRO A 111 -23.44 -15.17 -3.31
N GLY A 112 -22.93 -14.24 -4.12
CA GLY A 112 -22.10 -13.13 -3.66
C GLY A 112 -20.60 -13.40 -3.66
N THR A 113 -20.16 -14.66 -3.84
CA THR A 113 -18.75 -14.97 -4.11
C THR A 113 -18.31 -14.37 -5.46
N ILE A 114 -17.11 -13.81 -5.51
CA ILE A 114 -16.50 -13.26 -6.73
C ILE A 114 -15.22 -14.03 -7.03
N THR A 115 -15.09 -14.56 -8.25
CA THR A 115 -13.90 -15.28 -8.69
C THR A 115 -13.26 -14.62 -9.91
N VAL A 116 -11.93 -14.72 -10.01
CA VAL A 116 -11.17 -14.54 -11.26
C VAL A 116 -10.40 -15.84 -11.55
N SER A 117 -9.96 -16.04 -12.79
CA SER A 117 -9.09 -17.18 -13.09
C SER A 117 -7.70 -16.98 -12.47
N ASP A 118 -7.01 -18.10 -12.20
CA ASP A 118 -5.63 -18.10 -11.70
C ASP A 118 -4.71 -17.25 -12.60
N GLU A 119 -4.85 -17.37 -13.91
CA GLU A 119 -4.05 -16.58 -14.86
C GLU A 119 -4.27 -15.06 -14.69
N VAL A 120 -5.53 -14.63 -14.53
CA VAL A 120 -5.85 -13.20 -14.34
C VAL A 120 -5.31 -12.73 -13.00
N PHE A 121 -5.42 -13.57 -11.96
CA PHE A 121 -4.88 -13.27 -10.63
C PHE A 121 -3.36 -13.12 -10.67
N GLU A 122 -2.63 -14.11 -11.19
CA GLU A 122 -1.17 -14.08 -11.34
C GLU A 122 -0.69 -12.86 -12.13
N LYS A 123 -1.32 -12.57 -13.28
CA LYS A 123 -0.98 -11.38 -14.09
C LYS A 123 -1.27 -10.08 -13.37
N THR A 124 -2.32 -10.04 -12.53
CA THR A 124 -2.62 -8.87 -11.69
C THR A 124 -1.53 -8.67 -10.64
N LEU A 125 -1.12 -9.73 -9.93
CA LEU A 125 -0.04 -9.69 -8.95
C LEU A 125 1.27 -9.25 -9.58
N GLU A 126 1.64 -9.84 -10.72
CA GLU A 126 2.85 -9.48 -11.46
C GLU A 126 2.83 -8.01 -11.89
N SER A 127 1.72 -7.55 -12.47
CA SER A 127 1.56 -6.18 -12.95
C SER A 127 1.65 -5.16 -11.81
N ALA A 128 1.04 -5.47 -10.66
CA ALA A 128 1.14 -4.65 -9.46
C ALA A 128 2.59 -4.56 -8.97
N ALA A 129 3.28 -5.71 -8.83
CA ALA A 129 4.67 -5.74 -8.37
C ALA A 129 5.61 -4.98 -9.30
N ARG A 130 5.48 -5.14 -10.63
CA ARG A 130 6.26 -4.38 -11.61
C ARG A 130 6.00 -2.88 -11.51
N SER A 131 4.74 -2.48 -11.31
CA SER A 131 4.38 -1.07 -11.13
C SER A 131 5.03 -0.48 -9.89
N PHE A 132 5.00 -1.18 -8.75
CA PHE A 132 5.68 -0.69 -7.55
C PHE A 132 7.20 -0.69 -7.67
N LYS A 133 7.77 -1.70 -8.33
CA LYS A 133 9.21 -1.75 -8.61
C LYS A 133 9.66 -0.53 -9.42
N LEU A 134 8.89 -0.14 -10.43
CA LEU A 134 9.14 1.05 -11.24
C LEU A 134 9.20 2.33 -10.39
N HIS A 135 8.36 2.43 -9.37
CA HIS A 135 8.27 3.61 -8.48
C HIS A 135 9.29 3.61 -7.33
N GLY A 136 10.28 2.71 -7.34
CA GLY A 136 11.40 2.73 -6.39
C GLY A 136 11.23 1.84 -5.16
N PHE A 137 10.13 1.08 -5.06
CA PHE A 137 10.01 0.04 -4.05
C PHE A 137 11.01 -1.09 -4.32
N ARG A 138 11.68 -1.55 -3.27
CA ARG A 138 12.69 -2.62 -3.31
C ARG A 138 12.09 -3.96 -2.95
N ASP A 139 11.26 -3.95 -1.91
CA ASP A 139 10.62 -5.12 -1.35
C ASP A 139 9.12 -5.04 -1.61
N VAL A 140 8.59 -5.98 -2.38
CA VAL A 140 7.16 -6.12 -2.67
C VAL A 140 6.68 -7.39 -1.98
N VAL A 141 5.78 -7.26 -1.01
CA VAL A 141 5.32 -8.36 -0.17
C VAL A 141 3.84 -8.59 -0.40
N PHE A 142 3.49 -9.75 -0.95
CA PHE A 142 2.10 -10.21 -1.02
C PHE A 142 1.68 -10.79 0.33
N LEU A 143 0.57 -10.31 0.88
CA LEU A 143 0.04 -10.75 2.18
C LEU A 143 -1.34 -11.38 1.99
N GLY A 144 -1.39 -12.70 1.90
CA GLY A 144 -2.64 -13.47 1.75
C GLY A 144 -3.36 -13.74 3.07
N ASP A 145 -4.70 -13.68 3.03
CA ASP A 145 -5.58 -14.00 4.16
C ASP A 145 -6.64 -15.09 3.87
N HIS A 146 -6.83 -15.46 2.59
CA HIS A 146 -7.78 -16.50 2.16
C HIS A 146 -7.04 -17.78 1.72
N GLY A 147 -7.78 -18.89 1.59
CA GLY A 147 -7.23 -20.21 1.27
C GLY A 147 -7.15 -20.53 -0.23
N GLY A 148 -7.53 -19.58 -1.08
CA GLY A 148 -7.45 -19.67 -2.55
C GLY A 148 -6.10 -19.19 -3.07
#